data_AF-A0A833DTB2-F1
#
_entry.id   AF-A0A833DTB2-F1
#
_cell.length_a   1.000
_cell.length_b   1.000
_cell.length_c   1.000
_cell.angle_alpha   90.00
_cell.angle_beta   90.00
_cell.angle_gamma   90.00
#
_symmetry.space_group_name_H-M   'P 1'
#
loop_
_entity.id
_entity.type
_entity.pdbx_description
1 polymer ?
#
loop_
_entity_poly.entity_id
_entity_poly.type
_entity_poly.pdbx_seq_one_letter_code
_entity_poly.pdbx_strand_id
1 'polypeptide(L)'
;MNDPKLDWLPSRFSEKYRRYYVNHELVERRDLKKLERALIRAFRYAFVRYYTAKGYRLAKDVIEKPEVYGPTPGVIWLLFLSSNEVIAIVGDSSIPLPHDKYVDVFQHEFVSRLIERGYHVHYAKVLDMSHRYRWGDASRVIYLRIELIPSAE
;
A
#
# COMPACT_ATOMS: atom_id res chain seq x y z
N MET A 1 16.77 12.51 -8.47
CA MET A 1 15.66 11.91 -7.70
C MET A 1 16.12 10.48 -7.39
N ASN A 2 16.46 10.18 -6.14
CA ASN A 2 17.04 8.87 -5.80
C ASN A 2 15.95 7.80 -5.90
N ASP A 3 16.20 6.74 -6.68
CA ASP A 3 15.31 5.58 -6.71
C ASP A 3 15.13 5.00 -5.30
N PRO A 4 13.94 4.49 -4.96
CA PRO A 4 13.71 3.86 -3.67
C PRO A 4 14.70 2.72 -3.47
N LYS A 5 15.43 2.72 -2.34
CA LYS A 5 16.31 1.61 -1.98
C LYS A 5 15.47 0.41 -1.57
N LEU A 6 15.45 -0.63 -2.42
CA LEU A 6 14.61 -1.83 -2.28
C LEU A 6 15.43 -3.09 -1.93
N ASP A 7 16.66 -2.93 -1.44
CA ASP A 7 17.58 -4.04 -1.17
C ASP A 7 17.12 -4.92 0.00
N TRP A 8 16.31 -4.36 0.90
CA TRP A 8 15.71 -5.06 2.05
C TRP A 8 14.54 -5.97 1.65
N LEU A 9 14.01 -5.83 0.44
CA LEU A 9 12.91 -6.68 -0.02
C LEU A 9 13.39 -8.12 -0.21
N PRO A 10 12.51 -9.13 -0.04
CA PRO A 10 12.86 -10.52 -0.32
C PRO A 10 13.43 -10.69 -1.74
N SER A 11 14.45 -11.52 -1.92
CA SER A 11 15.00 -11.78 -3.27
C SER A 11 14.00 -12.50 -4.18
N ARG A 12 13.06 -13.27 -3.60
CA ARG A 12 11.96 -13.95 -4.28
C ARG A 12 10.66 -13.75 -3.52
N PHE A 13 9.56 -13.64 -4.25
CA PHE A 13 8.23 -13.67 -3.66
C PHE A 13 7.89 -15.10 -3.22
N SER A 14 7.30 -15.23 -2.04
CA SER A 14 6.68 -16.47 -1.56
C SER A 14 5.50 -16.11 -0.67
N GLU A 15 4.56 -17.04 -0.49
CA GLU A 15 3.37 -16.80 0.36
C GLU A 15 3.74 -16.44 1.80
N LYS A 16 4.85 -17.00 2.32
CA LYS A 16 5.41 -16.66 3.64
C LYS A 16 5.68 -15.16 3.78
N TYR A 17 6.01 -14.49 2.68
CA TYR A 17 6.32 -13.07 2.67
C TYR A 17 5.13 -12.19 2.33
N ARG A 18 3.87 -12.66 2.22
CA ARG A 18 2.73 -11.75 1.97
C ARG A 18 2.60 -10.62 2.99
N ARG A 19 3.03 -10.88 4.23
CA ARG A 19 3.20 -9.90 5.30
C ARG A 19 4.65 -10.01 5.79
N TYR A 20 5.45 -8.99 5.54
CA TYR A 20 6.89 -8.99 5.86
C TYR A 20 7.27 -7.69 6.55
N TYR A 21 7.73 -7.78 7.79
CA TYR A 21 8.01 -6.62 8.64
C TYR A 21 9.46 -6.65 9.10
N VAL A 22 10.20 -5.61 8.74
CA VAL A 22 11.62 -5.42 9.09
C VAL A 22 11.70 -4.33 10.14
N ASN A 23 12.43 -4.60 11.23
CA ASN A 23 12.60 -3.74 12.40
C ASN A 23 11.28 -3.37 13.10
N HIS A 24 10.30 -4.27 13.12
CA HIS A 24 8.99 -4.00 13.70
C HIS A 24 8.99 -3.86 15.22
N GLU A 25 10.07 -4.28 15.89
CA GLU A 25 10.33 -4.06 17.31
C GLU A 25 10.52 -2.58 17.68
N LEU A 26 10.76 -1.70 16.70
CA LEU A 26 10.83 -0.25 16.91
C LEU A 26 9.47 0.39 17.19
N VAL A 27 8.37 -0.33 16.94
CA VAL A 27 7.01 0.17 17.10
C VAL A 27 6.18 -0.76 17.96
N GLU A 28 5.16 -0.22 18.62
CA GLU A 28 4.23 -1.06 19.36
C GLU A 28 3.41 -1.93 18.40
N ARG A 29 3.13 -3.17 18.86
CA ARG A 29 2.26 -4.10 18.12
C ARG A 29 0.88 -3.50 17.81
N ARG A 30 0.39 -2.59 18.65
CA ARG A 30 -0.88 -1.89 18.46
C ARG A 30 -0.81 -0.97 17.23
N ASP A 31 0.23 -0.16 17.13
CA ASP A 31 0.41 0.78 16.02
C ASP A 31 0.73 0.08 14.72
N LEU A 32 1.52 -1.00 14.76
CA LEU A 32 1.72 -1.89 13.61
C LEU A 32 0.38 -2.39 13.05
N LYS A 33 -0.50 -2.91 13.92
CA LYS A 33 -1.83 -3.39 13.50
C LYS A 33 -2.73 -2.25 13.00
N LYS A 34 -2.63 -1.06 13.60
CA LYS A 34 -3.38 0.13 13.18
C LYS A 34 -2.96 0.55 11.77
N LEU A 35 -1.66 0.63 11.52
CA LEU A 35 -1.08 0.93 10.22
C LEU A 35 -1.47 -0.11 9.17
N GLU A 36 -1.33 -1.40 9.45
CA GLU A 36 -1.71 -2.46 8.49
C GLU A 36 -3.18 -2.35 8.08
N ARG A 37 -4.08 -2.13 9.05
CA ARG A 37 -5.51 -1.92 8.77
C ARG A 37 -5.76 -0.65 7.95
N ALA A 38 -5.04 0.43 8.23
CA ALA A 38 -5.14 1.67 7.47
C ALA A 38 -4.71 1.48 6.01
N LEU A 39 -3.57 0.81 5.78
CA LEU A 39 -3.07 0.46 4.46
C LEU A 39 -4.07 -0.39 3.67
N ILE A 40 -4.65 -1.43 4.30
CA ILE A 40 -5.66 -2.29 3.66
C ILE A 40 -6.90 -1.48 3.27
N ARG A 41 -7.43 -0.64 4.17
CA ARG A 41 -8.63 0.15 3.90
C ARG A 41 -8.39 1.21 2.81
N ALA A 42 -7.25 1.90 2.87
CA ALA A 42 -6.86 2.88 1.86
C ALA A 42 -6.67 2.22 0.49
N PHE A 43 -6.00 1.06 0.43
CA PHE A 43 -5.86 0.27 -0.80
C PHE A 43 -7.23 -0.11 -1.38
N ARG A 44 -8.13 -0.68 -0.56
CA ARG A 44 -9.47 -1.08 -0.98
C ARG A 44 -10.24 0.08 -1.60
N TYR A 45 -10.19 1.25 -0.95
CA TYR A 45 -10.82 2.46 -1.44
C TYR A 45 -10.21 2.88 -2.79
N ALA A 46 -8.89 3.08 -2.83
CA ALA A 46 -8.16 3.50 -4.04
C ALA A 46 -8.41 2.58 -5.22
N PHE A 47 -8.42 1.27 -4.99
CA PHE A 47 -8.71 0.25 -5.98
C PHE A 47 -10.08 0.45 -6.63
N VAL A 48 -11.12 0.56 -5.80
CA VAL A 48 -12.49 0.72 -6.29
C VAL A 48 -12.65 2.03 -7.07
N ARG A 49 -12.04 3.13 -6.59
CA ARG A 49 -12.06 4.42 -7.29
C ARG A 49 -11.37 4.35 -8.65
N TYR A 50 -10.20 3.71 -8.73
CA TYR A 50 -9.47 3.50 -9.96
C TYR A 50 -10.29 2.69 -11.00
N TYR A 51 -10.86 1.54 -10.61
CA TYR A 51 -11.66 0.73 -11.52
C TYR A 51 -12.97 1.41 -11.93
N THR A 52 -13.58 2.17 -11.03
CA THR A 52 -14.75 2.99 -11.34
C THR A 52 -14.41 4.09 -12.35
N ALA A 53 -13.27 4.76 -12.20
CA ALA A 53 -12.80 5.79 -13.13
C ALA A 53 -12.48 5.22 -14.53
N LYS A 54 -12.09 3.94 -14.60
CA LYS A 54 -11.91 3.20 -15.87
C LYS A 54 -13.23 2.71 -16.49
N GLY A 55 -14.36 2.92 -15.84
CA GLY A 55 -15.68 2.50 -16.33
C GLY A 55 -16.02 1.03 -16.08
N TYR A 56 -15.30 0.34 -15.20
CA TYR A 56 -15.65 -1.03 -14.82
C TYR A 56 -16.94 -1.05 -13.99
N ARG A 57 -17.77 -2.05 -14.23
CA ARG A 57 -18.93 -2.34 -13.40
C ARG A 57 -18.49 -3.17 -12.19
N LEU A 58 -18.62 -2.58 -11.00
CA LEU A 58 -18.38 -3.26 -9.73
C LEU A 58 -19.72 -3.52 -9.03
N ALA A 59 -19.74 -4.48 -8.11
CA ALA A 59 -20.92 -4.73 -7.28
C ALA A 59 -21.26 -3.47 -6.45
N LYS A 60 -22.56 -3.20 -6.27
CA LYS A 60 -23.06 -2.01 -5.56
C LYS A 60 -22.42 -1.85 -4.18
N ASP A 61 -22.40 -2.93 -3.40
CA ASP A 61 -21.85 -2.92 -2.03
C ASP A 61 -20.34 -2.57 -2.00
N VAL A 62 -19.59 -2.98 -3.03
CA VAL A 62 -18.16 -2.65 -3.17
C VAL A 62 -17.96 -1.17 -3.47
N ILE A 63 -18.87 -0.54 -4.21
CA ILE A 63 -18.83 0.89 -4.51
C ILE A 63 -19.24 1.71 -3.28
N GLU A 64 -20.29 1.30 -2.57
CA GLU A 64 -20.84 2.02 -1.42
C GLU A 64 -19.97 1.89 -0.17
N LYS A 65 -19.35 0.72 0.04
CA LYS A 65 -18.53 0.41 1.23
C LYS A 65 -17.21 -0.25 0.82
N PRO A 66 -16.35 0.44 0.04
CA PRO A 66 -15.13 -0.15 -0.52
C PRO A 66 -14.17 -0.63 0.57
N GLU A 67 -14.04 0.08 1.67
CA GLU A 67 -13.12 -0.32 2.76
C GLU A 67 -13.52 -1.64 3.44
N VAL A 68 -14.78 -2.04 3.34
CA VAL A 68 -15.31 -3.27 3.93
C VAL A 68 -15.23 -4.42 2.93
N TYR A 69 -15.72 -4.19 1.71
CA TYR A 69 -15.92 -5.25 0.70
C TYR A 69 -14.93 -5.22 -0.47
N GLY A 70 -14.08 -4.20 -0.55
CA GLY A 70 -13.06 -4.10 -1.58
C GLY A 70 -11.97 -5.18 -1.43
N PRO A 71 -11.15 -5.37 -2.48
CA PRO A 71 -10.10 -6.39 -2.48
C PRO A 71 -9.02 -6.09 -1.45
N THR A 72 -8.53 -7.14 -0.80
CA THR A 72 -7.39 -7.03 0.13
C THR A 72 -6.10 -7.09 -0.68
N PRO A 73 -5.10 -6.24 -0.42
CA PRO A 73 -3.84 -6.33 -1.15
C PRO A 73 -3.14 -7.65 -0.83
N GLY A 74 -2.64 -8.32 -1.87
CA GLY A 74 -1.90 -9.57 -1.73
C GLY A 74 -0.59 -9.41 -0.94
N VAL A 75 0.03 -8.23 -0.95
CA VAL A 75 1.30 -7.95 -0.27
C VAL A 75 1.23 -6.68 0.59
N ILE A 76 1.78 -6.77 1.80
CA ILE A 76 2.14 -5.61 2.64
C ILE A 76 3.53 -5.88 3.23
N TRP A 77 4.51 -5.07 2.85
CA TRP A 77 5.86 -5.10 3.41
C TRP A 77 6.17 -3.78 4.10
N LEU A 78 6.71 -3.84 5.32
CA LEU A 78 7.01 -2.68 6.13
C LEU A 78 8.47 -2.73 6.55
N LEU A 79 9.18 -1.62 6.36
CA LEU A 79 10.50 -1.37 6.92
C LEU A 79 10.41 -0.16 7.82
N PHE A 80 10.59 -0.37 9.12
CA PHE A 80 10.64 0.72 10.09
C PHE A 80 12.05 1.31 10.12
N LEU A 81 12.13 2.62 9.85
CA LEU A 81 13.37 3.40 9.89
C LEU A 81 13.61 3.96 11.30
N SER A 82 12.53 4.19 12.04
CA SER A 82 12.48 4.64 13.43
C SER A 82 11.14 4.23 14.05
N SER A 83 10.88 4.63 15.29
CA SER A 83 9.57 4.45 15.94
C SER A 83 8.43 5.25 15.30
N ASN A 84 8.74 6.28 14.53
CA ASN A 84 7.76 7.16 13.89
C ASN A 84 7.85 7.17 12.36
N GLU A 85 8.74 6.41 11.73
CA GLU A 85 8.92 6.44 10.28
C GLU A 85 8.98 5.03 9.69
N VAL A 86 8.21 4.83 8.62
CA VAL A 86 8.08 3.53 7.94
C VAL A 86 8.05 3.70 6.43
N ILE A 87 8.78 2.81 5.75
CA ILE A 87 8.58 2.55 4.33
C ILE A 87 7.57 1.41 4.20
N ALA A 88 6.48 1.65 3.47
CA ALA A 88 5.47 0.64 3.19
C ALA A 88 5.43 0.31 1.69
N ILE A 89 5.44 -0.98 1.38
CA ILE A 89 5.12 -1.52 0.07
C ILE A 89 3.76 -2.21 0.17
N VAL A 90 2.79 -1.77 -0.62
CA VAL A 90 1.51 -2.45 -0.76
C VAL A 90 1.37 -2.95 -2.18
N GLY A 91 1.25 -4.26 -2.35
CA GLY A 91 1.29 -4.92 -3.65
C GLY A 91 0.02 -5.68 -3.97
N ASP A 92 -0.40 -5.57 -5.22
CA ASP A 92 -1.36 -6.45 -5.84
C ASP A 92 -1.14 -6.46 -7.36
N SER A 93 -1.29 -7.61 -8.01
CA SER A 93 -1.15 -7.73 -9.46
C SER A 93 -2.15 -6.87 -10.25
N SER A 94 -3.25 -6.49 -9.60
CA SER A 94 -4.31 -5.64 -10.14
C SER A 94 -4.09 -4.13 -9.95
N ILE A 95 -3.02 -3.71 -9.25
CA ILE A 95 -2.60 -2.30 -9.19
C ILE A 95 -2.32 -1.79 -10.63
N PRO A 96 -2.64 -0.52 -10.96
CA PRO A 96 -2.28 0.08 -12.24
C PRO A 96 -0.76 0.02 -12.51
N LEU A 97 -0.39 -0.04 -13.79
CA LEU A 97 1.00 0.19 -14.17
C LEU A 97 1.35 1.68 -13.99
N PRO A 98 2.63 2.02 -13.79
CA PRO A 98 3.06 3.43 -13.63
C PRO A 98 2.69 4.35 -14.81
N HIS A 99 2.44 3.79 -15.99
CA HIS A 99 2.04 4.52 -17.20
C HIS A 99 0.53 4.42 -17.50
N ASP A 100 -0.28 3.81 -16.63
CA ASP A 100 -1.73 3.79 -16.80
C ASP A 100 -2.29 5.21 -16.61
N LYS A 101 -3.18 5.65 -17.51
CA LYS A 101 -3.80 6.98 -17.49
C LYS A 101 -4.49 7.32 -16.16
N TYR A 102 -4.93 6.31 -15.40
CA TYR A 102 -5.64 6.47 -14.14
C TYR A 102 -4.79 6.13 -12.91
N VAL A 103 -3.47 5.93 -13.08
CA VAL A 103 -2.54 5.66 -11.96
C VAL A 103 -2.59 6.76 -10.91
N ASP A 104 -2.73 8.02 -11.34
CA ASP A 104 -2.82 9.17 -10.45
C ASP A 104 -4.09 9.14 -9.59
N VAL A 105 -5.20 8.62 -10.12
CA VAL A 105 -6.44 8.44 -9.34
C VAL A 105 -6.20 7.44 -8.22
N PHE A 106 -5.59 6.28 -8.55
CA PHE A 106 -5.26 5.27 -7.54
C PHE A 106 -4.32 5.84 -6.48
N GLN A 107 -3.21 6.46 -6.90
CA GLN A 107 -2.21 7.00 -5.98
C GLN A 107 -2.78 8.10 -5.10
N HIS A 108 -3.52 9.05 -5.67
CA HIS A 108 -4.17 10.13 -4.94
C HIS A 108 -5.15 9.59 -3.89
N GLU A 109 -6.07 8.72 -4.30
CA GLU A 109 -7.09 8.18 -3.39
C GLU A 109 -6.47 7.34 -2.26
N PHE A 110 -5.39 6.60 -2.54
CA PHE A 110 -4.66 5.87 -1.50
C PHE A 110 -4.06 6.85 -0.48
N VAL A 111 -3.29 7.83 -0.95
CA VAL A 111 -2.61 8.80 -0.08
C VAL A 111 -3.61 9.61 0.75
N SER A 112 -4.67 10.13 0.11
CA SER A 112 -5.71 10.91 0.79
C SER A 112 -6.35 10.12 1.93
N ARG A 113 -6.64 8.83 1.74
CA ARG A 113 -7.23 7.98 2.79
C ARG A 113 -6.29 7.71 3.95
N LEU A 114 -4.98 7.68 3.73
CA LEU A 114 -3.99 7.60 4.81
C LEU A 114 -3.93 8.93 5.59
N ILE A 115 -3.92 10.07 4.89
CA ILE A 115 -3.90 11.40 5.51
C ILE A 115 -5.13 11.63 6.40
N GLU A 116 -6.32 11.29 5.91
CA GLU A 116 -7.57 11.35 6.70
C GLU A 116 -7.53 10.49 7.98
N ARG A 117 -6.67 9.48 8.03
CA ARG A 117 -6.48 8.59 9.19
C ARG A 117 -5.36 9.05 10.12
N GLY A 118 -4.82 10.24 9.90
CA GLY A 118 -3.77 10.83 10.72
C GLY A 118 -2.38 10.30 10.42
N TYR A 119 -2.11 9.88 9.19
CA TYR A 119 -0.75 9.55 8.73
C TYR A 119 -0.21 10.68 7.86
N HIS A 120 1.07 10.98 8.00
CA HIS A 120 1.73 11.91 7.09
C HIS A 120 2.48 11.11 6.02
N VAL A 121 2.15 11.34 4.75
CA VAL A 121 2.77 10.61 3.62
C VAL A 121 3.74 11.54 2.90
N HIS A 122 5.04 11.35 3.16
CA HIS A 122 6.12 12.14 2.57
C HIS A 122 6.31 11.85 1.08
N TYR A 123 6.04 10.61 0.67
CA TYR A 123 6.25 10.17 -0.70
C TYR A 123 5.37 8.97 -1.03
N ALA A 124 4.82 8.95 -2.24
CA ALA A 124 4.07 7.84 -2.79
C ALA A 124 4.42 7.66 -4.27
N LYS A 125 4.67 6.42 -4.69
CA LYS A 125 4.91 6.10 -6.10
C LYS A 125 4.46 4.68 -6.43
N VAL A 126 3.67 4.52 -7.49
CA VAL A 126 3.39 3.21 -8.08
C VAL A 126 4.62 2.72 -8.86
N LEU A 127 5.01 1.47 -8.62
CA LEU A 127 6.19 0.83 -9.21
C LEU A 127 5.79 -0.45 -9.95
N ASP A 128 6.41 -0.66 -11.11
CA ASP A 128 6.40 -1.95 -11.81
C ASP A 128 7.61 -2.78 -11.36
N MET A 129 7.32 -3.88 -10.70
CA MET A 129 8.29 -4.81 -10.15
C MET A 129 8.28 -6.15 -10.86
N SER A 130 7.67 -6.24 -12.05
CA SER A 130 7.62 -7.46 -12.88
C SER A 130 9.01 -8.00 -13.26
N HIS A 131 10.03 -7.14 -13.35
CA HIS A 131 11.41 -7.57 -13.56
C HIS A 131 11.96 -8.42 -12.39
N ARG A 132 11.48 -8.18 -11.17
CA ARG A 132 11.91 -8.86 -9.93
C ARG A 132 10.93 -9.95 -9.49
N TYR A 133 9.64 -9.70 -9.64
CA TYR A 133 8.54 -10.59 -9.27
C TYR A 133 7.61 -10.76 -10.47
N ARG A 134 8.06 -11.58 -11.42
CA ARG A 134 7.46 -11.75 -12.76
C ARG A 134 5.96 -12.06 -12.74
N TRP A 135 5.51 -12.84 -11.77
CA TRP A 135 4.13 -13.25 -11.61
C TRP A 135 3.76 -13.23 -10.11
N GLY A 136 2.66 -12.56 -9.77
CA GLY A 136 2.13 -12.53 -8.41
C GLY A 136 1.85 -11.13 -7.90
N ASP A 137 1.32 -11.08 -6.68
CA ASP A 137 0.82 -9.85 -6.05
C ASP A 137 1.92 -8.80 -5.80
N ALA A 138 3.19 -9.20 -5.84
CA ALA A 138 4.33 -8.28 -5.71
C ALA A 138 4.79 -7.67 -7.05
N SER A 139 4.20 -8.06 -8.18
CA SER A 139 4.61 -7.59 -9.52
C SER A 139 4.32 -6.10 -9.75
N ARG A 140 3.33 -5.56 -9.04
CA ARG A 140 2.97 -4.13 -9.06
C ARG A 140 2.70 -3.70 -7.64
N VAL A 141 3.26 -2.56 -7.25
CA VAL A 141 3.17 -2.08 -5.88
C VAL A 141 3.00 -0.58 -5.84
N ILE A 142 2.48 -0.07 -4.73
CA ILE A 142 2.69 1.30 -4.31
C ILE A 142 3.75 1.34 -3.21
N TYR A 143 4.79 2.12 -3.45
CA TYR A 143 5.80 2.48 -2.47
C TYR A 143 5.34 3.73 -1.73
N LEU A 144 5.44 3.71 -0.41
CA LEU A 144 5.05 4.81 0.48
C LEU A 144 6.17 5.06 1.48
N ARG A 145 6.46 6.34 1.76
CA ARG A 145 7.24 6.78 2.92
C ARG A 145 6.28 7.52 3.86
N ILE A 146 6.05 6.95 5.03
CA ILE A 146 5.00 7.36 5.95
C ILE A 146 5.63 7.72 7.29
N GLU A 147 5.19 8.83 7.86
CA GLU A 147 5.42 9.19 9.24
C GLU A 147 4.18 8.85 10.07
N LEU A 148 4.40 8.09 11.14
CA LEU A 148 3.44 7.70 12.14
C LEU A 148 3.32 8.85 13.14
N ILE A 149 2.13 9.43 13.25
CA ILE A 149 1.87 10.42 14.29
C ILE A 149 1.67 9.66 15.61
N PRO A 150 2.47 9.93 16.65
CA PRO A 150 2.24 9.33 17.97
C PRO A 150 0.80 9.60 18.39
N SER A 151 0.09 8.57 18.84
CA SER A 151 -1.22 8.80 19.43
C SER A 151 -0.98 9.67 20.66
N ALA A 152 -1.56 10.89 20.71
CA ALA A 152 -1.54 11.69 21.93
C ALA A 152 -2.11 10.82 23.06
N GLU A 153 -1.34 10.66 24.14
CA GLU A 153 -1.78 10.00 25.37
C GLU A 153 -3.03 10.67 25.96
#